data_AF-A0AB33K5V2-F1
#
_entry.id   AF-A0AB33K5V2-F1
#
_cell.length_a   1.000
_cell.length_b   1.000
_cell.length_c   1.000
_cell.angle_alpha   90.00
_cell.angle_beta   90.00
_cell.angle_gamma   90.00
#
_symmetry.space_group_name_H-M   'P 1'
#
loop_
_entity.id
_entity.type
_entity.pdbx_description
1 polymer ?
#
loop_
_entity_poly.entity_id
_entity_poly.type
_entity_poly.pdbx_seq_one_letter_code
_entity_poly.pdbx_strand_id
1 'polypeptide(L)'
;MHYGFGAMRTQVMLLDHDPQVVALACSPVELAWLGEDGIVAVHAPRLMARLRDGSDLLVDCAGSEGVPARLVDHAAAMAAAARTVGWDYRITRPPDPVLAAHVRWLSGYRHPRHGGSTAMARVAGLADAGARSEHLADPESDLERAPPTAHGDPRPTSSKWSTQLVSEGRIVS
;
A
#
# COMPACT_ATOMS: atom_id res chain seq x y z
N MET A 1 -0.76 -4.45 22.34
CA MET A 1 -1.88 -3.91 21.55
C MET A 1 -1.31 -3.08 20.40
N HIS A 2 -0.99 -3.72 19.27
CA HIS A 2 -0.43 -3.02 18.12
C HIS A 2 -1.58 -2.53 17.24
N TYR A 3 -1.78 -1.21 17.22
CA TYR A 3 -2.75 -0.56 16.35
C TYR A 3 -2.55 -1.00 14.89
N GLY A 4 -3.65 -1.25 14.17
CA GLY A 4 -3.68 -1.71 12.77
C GLY A 4 -2.91 -0.84 11.75
N PHE A 5 -2.33 0.27 12.19
CA PHE A 5 -1.38 1.09 11.45
C PHE A 5 -0.16 0.30 10.95
N GLY A 6 0.35 -0.67 11.71
CA GLY A 6 1.50 -1.49 11.30
C GLY A 6 1.22 -2.36 10.07
N ALA A 7 0.02 -2.97 10.03
CA ALA A 7 -0.46 -3.74 8.89
C ALA A 7 -0.66 -2.83 7.66
N MET A 8 -1.35 -1.70 7.85
CA MET A 8 -1.55 -0.71 6.79
C MET A 8 -0.23 -0.20 6.21
N ARG A 9 0.75 0.17 7.05
CA ARG A 9 2.06 0.64 6.60
C ARG A 9 2.76 -0.40 5.72
N THR A 10 2.74 -1.66 6.14
CA THR A 10 3.39 -2.74 5.38
C THR A 10 2.68 -2.96 4.04
N GLN A 11 1.36 -2.81 3.99
CA GLN A 11 0.62 -2.95 2.74
C GLN A 11 0.82 -1.77 1.78
N VAL A 12 0.96 -0.54 2.28
CA VAL A 12 1.37 0.59 1.44
C VAL A 12 2.72 0.29 0.78
N MET A 13 3.69 -0.22 1.55
CA MET A 13 5.03 -0.56 1.03
C MET A 13 4.99 -1.68 -0.02
N LEU A 14 4.14 -2.69 0.16
CA LEU A 14 3.97 -3.77 -0.81
C LEU A 14 3.31 -3.28 -2.09
N LEU A 15 2.21 -2.52 -1.98
CA LEU A 15 1.52 -1.95 -3.13
C LEU A 15 2.38 -0.96 -3.89
N ASP A 16 3.18 -0.14 -3.18
CA ASP A 16 4.14 0.77 -3.80
C ASP A 16 5.22 0.00 -4.59
N HIS A 17 5.59 -1.21 -4.15
CA HIS A 17 6.54 -2.06 -4.85
C HIS A 17 5.94 -2.83 -6.04
N ASP A 18 4.62 -3.02 -6.07
CA ASP A 18 3.94 -3.78 -7.11
C ASP A 18 3.97 -3.01 -8.46
N PRO A 19 4.60 -3.56 -9.52
CA PRO A 19 4.70 -2.87 -10.81
C PRO A 19 3.35 -2.69 -11.52
N GLN A 20 2.30 -3.38 -11.08
CA GLN A 20 0.94 -3.18 -11.58
C GLN A 20 0.25 -1.97 -10.92
N VAL A 21 0.71 -1.50 -9.77
CA VAL A 21 0.11 -0.35 -9.09
C VAL A 21 0.73 0.94 -9.65
N VAL A 22 -0.14 1.87 -10.08
CA VAL A 22 0.29 3.16 -10.67
C VAL A 22 -0.16 4.38 -9.85
N ALA A 23 -1.09 4.22 -8.92
CA ALA A 23 -1.43 5.23 -7.93
C ALA A 23 -1.97 4.60 -6.64
N LEU A 24 -1.83 5.32 -5.52
CA LEU A 24 -2.31 4.90 -4.21
C LEU A 24 -3.01 6.05 -3.48
N ALA A 25 -4.06 5.73 -2.74
CA ALA A 25 -4.73 6.65 -1.82
C ALA A 25 -5.01 5.95 -0.48
N CYS A 26 -4.92 6.71 0.61
CA CYS A 26 -5.30 6.25 1.94
C CYS A 26 -6.74 6.63 2.23
N SER A 27 -7.57 5.64 2.62
CA SER A 27 -8.98 5.81 2.95
C SER A 27 -9.73 6.80 2.06
N PRO A 28 -9.82 6.52 0.74
CA PRO A 28 -10.35 7.48 -0.22
C PRO A 28 -11.87 7.68 -0.12
N VAL A 29 -12.57 6.70 0.46
CA VAL A 29 -14.03 6.65 0.54
C VAL A 29 -14.48 6.09 1.88
N GLU A 30 -15.69 6.49 2.28
CA GLU A 30 -16.44 5.87 3.37
C GLU A 30 -17.77 5.37 2.78
N LEU A 31 -18.09 4.10 3.03
CA LEU A 31 -19.34 3.49 2.60
C LEU A 31 -20.26 3.32 3.80
N ALA A 32 -21.53 3.67 3.59
CA ALA A 32 -22.59 3.47 4.57
C ALA A 32 -23.73 2.67 3.92
N TRP A 33 -24.27 1.70 4.65
CA TRP A 33 -25.40 0.88 4.20
C TRP A 33 -26.28 0.48 5.37
N LEU A 34 -27.54 0.17 5.08
CA LEU A 34 -28.47 -0.36 6.08
C LEU A 34 -28.23 -1.87 6.22
N GLY A 35 -27.93 -2.33 7.43
CA GLY A 35 -27.81 -3.75 7.76
C GLY A 35 -29.17 -4.44 7.82
N GLU A 36 -29.16 -5.77 7.80
CA GLU A 36 -30.39 -6.59 7.91
C GLU A 36 -31.10 -6.41 9.27
N ASP A 37 -30.34 -6.00 10.29
CA ASP A 37 -30.83 -5.63 11.63
C ASP A 37 -31.44 -4.23 11.68
N GLY A 38 -31.49 -3.51 10.55
CA GLY A 38 -31.97 -2.13 10.47
C GLY A 38 -30.97 -1.10 11.02
N ILE A 39 -29.74 -1.51 11.35
CA ILE A 39 -28.70 -0.61 11.84
C ILE A 39 -27.83 -0.16 10.67
N VAL A 40 -27.56 1.15 10.59
CA VAL A 40 -26.64 1.68 9.57
C VAL A 40 -25.22 1.27 9.91
N ALA A 41 -24.61 0.47 9.04
CA ALA A 41 -23.20 0.14 9.08
C ALA A 41 -22.41 1.18 8.28
N VAL A 42 -21.24 1.56 8.80
CA VAL A 42 -20.31 2.48 8.15
C VAL A 42 -18.93 1.87 8.14
N HIS A 43 -18.24 1.96 7.01
CA HIS A 43 -16.90 1.43 6.84
C HIS A 43 -16.07 2.18 5.80
N ALA A 44 -14.83 2.48 6.15
CA ALA A 44 -13.85 3.07 5.24
C ALA A 44 -12.70 2.06 5.03
N PRO A 45 -12.48 1.59 3.78
CA PRO A 45 -11.28 0.84 3.43
C PRO A 45 -10.03 1.58 3.84
N ARG A 46 -8.97 0.84 4.21
CA ARG A 46 -7.70 1.46 4.59
C ARG A 46 -6.98 2.09 3.40
N LEU A 47 -7.02 1.46 2.24
CA LEU A 47 -6.26 1.87 1.06
C LEU A 47 -7.08 1.69 -0.23
N MET A 48 -6.65 2.38 -1.27
CA MET A 48 -7.05 2.12 -2.65
C MET A 48 -5.83 2.19 -3.56
N ALA A 49 -5.79 1.29 -4.54
CA ALA A 49 -4.77 1.23 -5.57
C ALA A 49 -5.40 1.35 -6.95
N ARG A 50 -4.83 2.20 -7.80
CA ARG A 50 -5.08 2.18 -9.24
C ARG A 50 -4.11 1.21 -9.88
N LEU A 51 -4.61 0.25 -10.63
CA LEU A 51 -3.81 -0.70 -11.39
C LEU A 51 -3.53 -0.19 -12.81
N ARG A 52 -2.48 -0.74 -13.44
CA ARG A 52 -1.99 -0.38 -14.77
C ARG A 52 -2.99 -0.70 -15.87
N ASP A 53 -3.82 -1.72 -15.68
CA ASP A 53 -4.93 -2.07 -16.58
C ASP A 53 -6.12 -1.10 -16.48
N GLY A 54 -6.04 -0.11 -15.58
CA GLY A 54 -7.06 0.90 -15.37
C GLY A 54 -8.07 0.56 -14.28
N SER A 55 -8.06 -0.67 -13.75
CA SER A 55 -8.93 -1.08 -12.64
C SER A 55 -8.51 -0.46 -11.31
N ASP A 56 -9.45 -0.38 -10.38
CA ASP A 56 -9.24 0.16 -9.04
C ASP A 56 -9.53 -0.91 -7.99
N LEU A 57 -8.71 -0.92 -6.93
CA LEU A 57 -8.77 -1.93 -5.89
C LEU A 57 -8.87 -1.28 -4.51
N LEU A 58 -9.96 -1.51 -3.81
CA LEU A 58 -10.12 -1.19 -2.40
C LEU A 58 -9.47 -2.29 -1.53
N VAL A 59 -8.73 -1.87 -0.51
CA VAL A 59 -7.97 -2.79 0.35
C VAL A 59 -8.20 -2.50 1.82
N ASP A 60 -8.61 -3.54 2.54
CA ASP A 60 -8.50 -3.59 3.98
C ASP A 60 -7.32 -4.44 4.43
N CYS A 61 -6.80 -4.14 5.62
CA CYS A 61 -5.59 -4.75 6.17
C CYS A 61 -5.93 -5.50 7.45
N ALA A 62 -5.81 -6.82 7.42
CA ALA A 62 -5.92 -7.66 8.61
C ALA A 62 -4.67 -7.51 9.49
N GLY A 63 -4.87 -7.63 10.80
CA GLY A 63 -3.78 -7.58 11.78
C GLY A 63 -3.05 -8.93 11.89
N SER A 64 -2.01 -8.98 12.74
CA SER A 64 -1.31 -10.23 13.08
C SER A 64 -2.24 -11.30 13.64
N GLU A 65 -3.27 -10.87 14.38
CA GLU A 65 -4.28 -11.74 14.99
C GLU A 65 -5.34 -12.22 13.99
N GLY A 66 -5.18 -11.92 12.70
CA GLY A 66 -6.10 -12.30 11.64
C GLY A 66 -7.10 -11.21 11.26
N VAL A 67 -8.13 -11.63 10.52
CA VAL A 67 -9.20 -10.75 10.02
C VAL A 67 -10.21 -10.53 11.15
N PRO A 68 -10.42 -9.28 11.63
CA PRO A 68 -11.45 -8.99 12.61
C PRO A 68 -12.85 -9.39 12.09
N ALA A 69 -13.71 -9.92 12.97
CA ALA A 69 -15.07 -10.34 12.62
C ALA A 69 -15.85 -9.24 11.85
N ARG A 70 -15.78 -7.99 12.32
CA ARG A 70 -16.38 -6.84 11.62
C ARG A 70 -15.95 -6.71 10.15
N LEU A 71 -14.68 -6.96 9.82
CA LEU A 71 -14.23 -6.92 8.41
C LEU A 71 -14.79 -8.10 7.61
N VAL A 72 -14.96 -9.27 8.23
CA VAL A 72 -15.61 -10.43 7.61
C VAL A 72 -17.07 -10.10 7.30
N ASP A 73 -17.80 -9.58 8.28
CA ASP A 73 -19.22 -9.23 8.15
C ASP A 73 -19.44 -8.17 7.06
N HIS A 74 -18.52 -7.22 6.94
CA HIS A 74 -18.61 -6.14 5.95
C HIS A 74 -18.15 -6.58 4.54
N ALA A 75 -17.41 -7.69 4.40
CA ALA A 75 -16.71 -8.01 3.16
C ALA A 75 -17.63 -8.15 1.94
N ALA A 76 -18.80 -8.77 2.12
CA ALA A 76 -19.76 -8.97 1.05
C ALA A 76 -20.37 -7.64 0.57
N ALA A 77 -20.77 -6.77 1.50
CA ALA A 77 -21.31 -5.45 1.21
C ALA A 77 -20.26 -4.57 0.50
N MET A 78 -19.03 -4.59 1.00
CA MET A 78 -17.90 -3.87 0.40
C MET A 78 -17.61 -4.33 -1.03
N ALA A 79 -17.55 -5.65 -1.25
CA ALA A 79 -17.33 -6.21 -2.58
C ALA A 79 -18.50 -5.91 -3.53
N ALA A 80 -19.73 -5.95 -3.06
CA ALA A 80 -20.90 -5.59 -3.85
C ALA A 80 -20.87 -4.11 -4.25
N ALA A 81 -20.62 -3.21 -3.30
CA ALA A 81 -20.53 -1.77 -3.55
C ALA A 81 -19.36 -1.41 -4.47
N ALA A 82 -18.17 -2.03 -4.30
CA ALA A 82 -17.04 -1.82 -5.19
C ALA A 82 -17.38 -2.19 -6.65
N ARG A 83 -18.04 -3.34 -6.85
CA ARG A 83 -18.42 -3.80 -8.20
C ARG A 83 -19.39 -2.88 -8.93
N THR A 84 -20.24 -2.12 -8.23
CA THR A 84 -21.20 -1.22 -8.91
C THR A 84 -20.51 -0.09 -9.66
N VAL A 85 -19.29 0.27 -9.27
CA VAL A 85 -18.45 1.29 -9.90
C VAL A 85 -17.25 0.69 -10.63
N GLY A 86 -17.23 -0.64 -10.83
CA GLY A 86 -16.15 -1.33 -11.53
C GLY A 86 -14.86 -1.47 -10.72
N TRP A 87 -14.93 -1.39 -9.40
CA TRP A 87 -13.80 -1.60 -8.50
C TRP A 87 -13.79 -3.01 -7.92
N ASP A 88 -12.60 -3.48 -7.56
CA ASP A 88 -12.40 -4.70 -6.78
C ASP A 88 -12.24 -4.38 -5.29
N TYR A 89 -12.48 -5.38 -4.44
CA TYR A 89 -12.28 -5.29 -3.01
C TYR A 89 -11.57 -6.53 -2.48
N ARG A 90 -10.58 -6.33 -1.60
CA ARG A 90 -9.92 -7.43 -0.89
C ARG A 90 -9.54 -7.07 0.54
N ILE A 91 -9.53 -8.08 1.40
CA ILE A 91 -8.90 -8.02 2.72
C ILE A 91 -7.53 -8.69 2.62
N THR A 92 -6.47 -7.92 2.80
CA THR A 92 -5.10 -8.41 2.80
C THR A 92 -4.72 -8.95 4.17
N ARG A 93 -4.11 -10.14 4.18
CA ARG A 93 -3.47 -10.68 5.39
C ARG A 93 -2.10 -10.05 5.57
N PRO A 94 -1.54 -10.06 6.79
CA PRO A 94 -0.12 -9.76 6.97
C PRO A 94 0.72 -10.63 6.02
N PRO A 95 1.71 -10.04 5.34
CA PRO A 95 2.64 -10.82 4.52
C PRO A 95 3.51 -11.72 5.40
N ASP A 96 4.22 -12.65 4.76
CA ASP A 96 5.29 -13.40 5.41
C ASP A 96 6.25 -12.45 6.15
N PRO A 97 6.71 -12.78 7.38
CA PRO A 97 7.56 -11.90 8.16
C PRO A 97 8.89 -11.51 7.48
N VAL A 98 9.49 -12.40 6.68
CA VAL A 98 10.72 -12.11 5.93
C VAL A 98 10.42 -11.11 4.82
N LEU A 99 9.33 -11.33 4.07
CA LEU A 99 8.87 -10.36 3.07
C LEU A 99 8.56 -9.00 3.72
N ALA A 100 7.90 -8.99 4.88
CA ALA A 100 7.61 -7.78 5.64
C ALA A 100 8.88 -7.04 6.06
N ALA A 101 9.92 -7.77 6.49
CA ALA A 101 11.20 -7.19 6.84
C ALA A 101 11.91 -6.60 5.62
N HIS A 102 11.99 -7.36 4.52
CA HIS A 102 12.60 -6.91 3.27
C HIS A 102 11.93 -5.67 2.71
N VAL A 103 10.61 -5.66 2.60
CA VAL A 103 9.90 -4.52 2.02
C VAL A 103 10.08 -3.27 2.90
N ARG A 104 10.10 -3.41 4.23
CA ARG A 104 10.34 -2.27 5.15
C ARG A 104 11.75 -1.72 5.01
N TRP A 105 12.73 -2.59 4.82
CA TRP A 105 14.12 -2.18 4.60
C TRP A 105 14.29 -1.51 3.24
N LEU A 106 13.82 -2.14 2.16
CA LEU A 106 13.92 -1.62 0.78
C LEU A 106 13.15 -0.31 0.59
N SER A 107 11.98 -0.16 1.22
CA SER A 107 11.17 1.06 1.13
C SER A 107 11.92 2.30 1.64
N GLY A 108 12.93 2.12 2.50
CA GLY A 108 13.81 3.21 2.93
C GLY A 108 14.57 3.85 1.76
N TYR A 109 14.99 3.06 0.77
CA TYR A 109 15.82 3.52 -0.35
C TYR A 109 15.06 4.31 -1.42
N ARG A 110 13.71 4.23 -1.43
CA ARG A 110 12.88 5.00 -2.36
C ARG A 110 12.86 6.50 -2.05
N HIS A 111 13.23 6.88 -0.83
CA HIS A 111 13.31 8.29 -0.47
C HIS A 111 14.48 8.97 -1.20
N PRO A 112 14.31 10.17 -1.80
CA PRO A 112 15.37 10.86 -2.53
C PRO A 112 16.69 11.01 -1.75
N ARG A 113 16.58 11.21 -0.42
CA ARG A 113 17.72 11.22 0.52
C ARG A 113 18.63 9.98 0.45
N HIS A 114 18.13 8.84 -0.02
CA HIS A 114 18.85 7.57 -0.17
C HIS A 114 19.02 7.15 -1.64
N GLY A 115 18.23 7.71 -2.57
CA GLY A 115 18.30 7.42 -4.00
C GLY A 115 19.35 8.22 -4.80
N GLY A 116 20.03 9.18 -4.16
CA GLY A 116 20.98 10.10 -4.82
C GLY A 116 22.42 9.59 -4.98
N SER A 117 22.73 8.35 -4.58
CA SER A 117 24.07 7.81 -4.82
C SER A 117 24.20 7.34 -6.28
N THR A 118 25.32 7.67 -6.93
CA THR A 118 25.66 7.19 -8.29
C THR A 118 25.63 5.67 -8.41
N ALA A 119 25.73 4.94 -7.29
CA ALA A 119 25.55 3.49 -7.24
C ALA A 119 24.08 3.06 -7.46
N MET A 120 23.11 3.74 -6.84
CA MET A 120 21.68 3.43 -7.03
C MET A 120 21.19 3.74 -8.45
N ALA A 121 21.67 4.83 -9.05
CA ALA A 121 21.39 5.15 -10.46
C ALA A 121 21.95 4.07 -11.42
N ARG A 122 23.11 3.49 -11.11
CA ARG A 122 23.70 2.38 -11.88
C ARG A 122 22.92 1.08 -11.72
N VAL A 123 22.46 0.76 -10.50
CA VAL A 123 21.63 -0.43 -10.24
C VAL A 123 20.27 -0.32 -10.92
N ALA A 124 19.63 0.86 -10.89
CA ALA A 124 18.39 1.11 -11.62
C ALA A 124 18.58 0.89 -13.14
N GLY A 125 19.65 1.44 -13.72
CA GLY A 125 19.99 1.21 -15.13
C GLY A 125 20.33 -0.24 -15.45
N LEU A 126 20.87 -1.00 -14.50
CA LEU A 126 21.12 -2.44 -14.65
C LEU A 126 19.84 -3.27 -14.54
N ALA A 127 18.88 -2.90 -13.69
CA ALA A 127 17.60 -3.59 -13.56
C ALA A 127 16.73 -3.43 -14.83
N ASP A 128 16.72 -2.23 -15.41
CA ASP A 128 16.09 -1.96 -16.72
C ASP A 128 16.75 -2.76 -17.87
N ALA A 129 18.04 -3.08 -17.73
CA ALA A 129 18.78 -3.93 -18.68
C ALA A 129 18.64 -5.44 -18.37
N GLY A 130 18.52 -5.81 -17.11
CA GLY A 130 18.52 -7.17 -16.56
C GLY A 130 17.16 -7.87 -16.63
N ALA A 131 16.07 -7.13 -16.86
CA ALA A 131 14.78 -7.72 -17.29
C ALA A 131 14.87 -8.50 -18.63
N ARG A 132 16.05 -8.55 -19.27
CA ARG A 132 16.38 -9.39 -20.42
C ARG A 132 17.28 -10.60 -20.13
N SER A 133 17.66 -10.88 -18.87
CA SER A 133 18.47 -12.06 -18.57
C SER A 133 18.23 -12.61 -17.16
N GLU A 134 17.65 -13.80 -17.11
CA GLU A 134 17.34 -14.58 -15.92
C GLU A 134 18.54 -15.44 -15.51
N HIS A 135 19.25 -15.06 -14.43
CA HIS A 135 19.81 -15.95 -13.41
C HIS A 135 20.48 -15.11 -12.30
N LEU A 136 19.89 -15.06 -11.10
CA LEU A 136 20.52 -14.45 -9.93
C LEU A 136 21.38 -15.49 -9.23
N ALA A 137 22.71 -15.38 -9.37
CA ALA A 137 23.68 -16.16 -8.60
C ALA A 137 23.85 -15.59 -7.17
N ASP A 138 24.33 -16.47 -6.28
CA ASP A 138 24.42 -16.44 -4.81
C ASP A 138 24.70 -15.08 -4.11
N PRO A 139 23.94 -14.67 -3.07
CA PRO A 139 24.02 -13.33 -2.46
C PRO A 139 25.04 -13.16 -1.32
N GLU A 140 25.96 -14.10 -1.09
CA GLU A 140 26.79 -14.09 0.14
C GLU A 140 28.07 -13.22 0.09
N SER A 141 28.42 -12.55 -1.02
CA SER A 141 29.71 -11.82 -1.10
C SER A 141 29.69 -10.33 -0.71
N ASP A 142 28.53 -9.69 -0.59
CA ASP A 142 28.47 -8.21 -0.66
C ASP A 142 28.08 -7.50 0.66
N LEU A 143 28.04 -8.20 1.80
CA LEU A 143 27.59 -7.62 3.08
C LEU A 143 28.65 -6.83 3.87
N GLU A 144 29.88 -6.65 3.38
CA GLU A 144 30.91 -5.86 4.09
C GLU A 144 31.19 -4.50 3.44
N ARG A 145 30.27 -3.55 3.60
CA ARG A 145 30.63 -2.11 3.74
C ARG A 145 29.45 -1.21 4.13
N ALA A 146 29.41 -0.79 5.39
CA ALA A 146 28.63 0.37 5.81
C ALA A 146 29.53 1.61 5.94
N PRO A 147 29.14 2.79 5.43
CA PRO A 147 29.74 4.06 5.85
C PRO A 147 28.78 4.91 6.72
N PRO A 148 29.31 5.94 7.41
CA PRO A 148 28.84 6.36 8.73
C PRO A 148 27.76 7.46 8.73
N THR A 149 27.12 7.59 9.89
CA THR A 149 26.13 8.62 10.25
C THR A 149 26.68 10.04 10.18
N ALA A 150 25.94 10.96 9.55
CA ALA A 150 26.13 12.40 9.70
C ALA A 150 24.79 13.15 9.75
N HIS A 151 24.80 14.14 10.63
CA HIS A 151 23.72 14.93 11.22
C HIS A 151 23.46 16.20 10.39
N GLY A 152 22.21 16.70 10.36
CA GLY A 152 21.89 18.07 9.93
C GLY A 152 20.60 18.21 9.10
N ASP A 153 19.54 18.77 9.72
CA ASP A 153 18.32 19.29 9.09
C ASP A 153 18.59 20.69 8.48
N PRO A 154 17.93 21.11 7.38
CA PRO A 154 16.67 21.85 7.56
C PRO A 154 15.56 21.51 6.52
N ARG A 155 14.34 21.40 7.04
CA ARG A 155 13.04 21.27 6.35
C ARG A 155 12.81 22.26 5.19
N PRO A 156 12.18 21.80 4.10
CA PRO A 156 11.25 22.62 3.31
C PRO A 156 9.82 22.06 3.33
N THR A 157 8.88 23.00 3.33
CA THR A 157 7.43 22.89 3.46
C THR A 157 6.78 22.01 2.37
N SER A 158 5.93 21.06 2.77
CA SER A 158 5.13 20.27 1.83
C SER A 158 3.94 21.07 1.32
N SER A 159 3.90 21.24 0.00
CA SER A 159 2.69 21.56 -0.75
C SER A 159 1.73 20.38 -0.63
N LYS A 160 0.55 20.62 -0.03
CA LYS A 160 -0.52 19.63 0.10
C LYS A 160 -1.16 19.41 -1.26
N TRP A 161 -1.12 18.17 -1.76
CA TRP A 161 -2.07 17.72 -2.77
C TRP A 161 -3.37 17.39 -2.06
N SER A 162 -4.31 18.33 -2.07
CA SER A 162 -5.70 18.08 -1.70
C SER A 162 -6.47 17.72 -2.97
N THR A 163 -6.76 16.43 -3.16
CA THR A 163 -7.79 16.01 -4.12
C THR A 163 -9.11 15.95 -3.37
N GLN A 164 -9.94 16.95 -3.58
CA GLN A 164 -11.28 17.06 -3.03
C GLN A 164 -12.23 16.28 -3.95
N LEU A 165 -12.54 15.03 -3.58
CA LEU A 165 -13.66 14.30 -4.18
C LEU A 165 -14.88 14.52 -3.30
N VAL A 166 -15.71 15.49 -3.70
CA VAL A 166 -17.09 15.59 -3.21
C VAL A 166 -17.91 14.62 -4.04
N SER A 167 -18.23 13.45 -3.50
CA SER A 167 -19.33 12.65 -4.00
C SER A 167 -20.53 12.85 -3.08
N GLU A 168 -21.35 13.86 -3.38
CA GLU A 168 -22.73 13.88 -2.90
C GLU A 168 -23.49 12.76 -3.61
N GLY A 169 -23.63 11.62 -2.93
CA GLY A 169 -24.39 10.47 -3.39
C GLY A 169 -25.21 9.92 -2.24
N ARG A 170 -26.29 10.64 -1.87
CA ARG A 170 -27.36 10.05 -1.08
C ARG A 170 -27.99 8.93 -1.91
N ILE A 171 -27.74 7.68 -1.53
CA ILE A 171 -28.58 6.58 -1.96
C ILE A 171 -29.53 6.29 -0.81
N VAL A 172 -30.71 6.90 -0.91
CA VAL A 172 -31.91 6.46 -0.21
C VAL A 172 -32.60 5.49 -1.17
N SER A 173 -32.81 4.25 -0.75
CA SER A 173 -33.97 3.49 -1.20
C SER A 173 -34.38 2.49 -0.15
#